data_AF-A0AA96MDJ2-F1
#
_entry.id   AF-A0AA96MDJ2-F1
#
_cell.length_a   1.000
_cell.length_b   1.000
_cell.length_c   1.000
_cell.angle_alpha   90.00
_cell.angle_beta   90.00
_cell.angle_gamma   90.00
#
_symmetry.space_group_name_H-M   'P 1'
#
loop_
_entity.id
_entity.type
_entity.pdbx_description
1 polymer ?
#
loop_
_entity_poly.entity_id
_entity_poly.type
_entity_poly.pdbx_seq_one_letter_code
_entity_poly.pdbx_strand_id
1 'polypeptide(L)'
;MKEDNRGIAIYHVVKRKEGFEKSAEILFTLVKNAQEKYPNKNRMIYLDIEGHKNKDGGFDHDLFELQKEFILGFLMQFISEVSMPLGRFKNENQKNDVPDGLNIMPAKD
;
A
#
# COMPACT_ATOMS: atom_id res chain seq x y z
N MET A 1 24.09 -3.78 -22.65
CA MET A 1 23.48 -4.17 -21.34
C MET A 1 21.99 -4.34 -21.58
N LYS A 2 21.37 -5.47 -21.20
CA LYS A 2 19.90 -5.56 -21.26
C LYS A 2 19.34 -4.62 -20.19
N GLU A 3 18.45 -3.72 -20.57
CA GLU A 3 17.72 -2.93 -19.57
C GLU A 3 17.00 -3.88 -18.62
N ASP A 4 17.24 -3.70 -17.32
CA ASP A 4 16.56 -4.47 -16.29
C ASP A 4 15.11 -3.97 -16.18
N ASN A 5 14.21 -4.51 -17.00
CA ASN A 5 12.80 -4.12 -17.01
C ASN A 5 11.98 -4.77 -15.88
N ARG A 6 12.63 -5.35 -14.86
CA ARG A 6 11.92 -5.94 -13.73
C ARG A 6 11.42 -4.84 -12.79
N GLY A 7 10.17 -4.98 -12.34
CA GLY A 7 9.61 -4.17 -11.27
C GLY A 7 10.15 -4.55 -9.89
N ILE A 8 9.89 -3.70 -8.92
CA ILE A 8 10.21 -3.91 -7.50
C ILE A 8 8.99 -4.49 -6.80
N ALA A 9 9.15 -5.68 -6.23
CA ALA A 9 8.15 -6.28 -5.35
C ALA A 9 8.33 -5.76 -3.93
N ILE A 10 7.24 -5.26 -3.35
CA ILE A 10 7.12 -4.82 -1.96
C ILE A 10 6.18 -5.80 -1.27
N TYR A 11 6.66 -6.52 -0.27
CA TYR A 11 5.85 -7.44 0.51
C TYR A 11 5.68 -6.90 1.93
N HIS A 12 4.44 -6.84 2.40
CA HIS A 12 4.12 -6.49 3.78
C HIS A 12 3.01 -7.39 4.33
N VAL A 13 3.11 -7.73 5.61
CA VAL A 13 2.07 -8.45 6.34
C VAL A 13 1.60 -7.56 7.47
N VAL A 14 0.33 -7.13 7.41
CA VAL A 14 -0.27 -6.36 8.50
C VAL A 14 -0.52 -7.29 9.68
N LYS A 15 0.22 -7.06 10.77
CA LYS A 15 0.10 -7.85 12.00
C LYS A 15 -1.07 -7.37 12.84
N ARG A 16 -1.62 -8.25 13.68
CA ARG A 16 -2.75 -7.98 14.61
C ARG A 16 -2.60 -6.74 15.50
N LYS A 17 -1.38 -6.23 15.69
CA LYS A 17 -1.08 -5.06 16.54
C LYS A 17 -0.94 -3.77 15.73
N GLU A 18 -1.03 -3.84 14.40
CA GLU A 18 -1.02 -2.69 13.51
C GLU A 18 -2.46 -2.25 13.24
N GLY A 19 -2.80 -1.03 13.64
CA GLY A 19 -4.03 -0.36 13.20
C GLY A 19 -3.82 0.36 11.88
N PHE A 20 -4.86 1.07 11.42
CA PHE A 20 -4.86 1.81 10.16
C PHE A 20 -3.62 2.72 9.98
N GLU A 21 -3.40 3.65 10.92
CA GLU A 21 -2.34 4.67 10.81
C GLU A 21 -0.96 4.03 10.65
N LYS A 22 -0.68 3.01 11.49
CA LYS A 22 0.62 2.35 11.49
C LYS A 22 0.89 1.65 10.18
N SER A 23 -0.09 0.92 9.65
CA SER A 23 0.06 0.23 8.37
C SER A 23 0.14 1.20 7.20
N ALA A 24 -0.61 2.30 7.23
CA ALA A 24 -0.55 3.34 6.20
C ALA A 24 0.85 3.98 6.12
N GLU A 25 1.43 4.34 7.27
CA GLU A 25 2.81 4.85 7.34
C GLU A 25 3.86 3.86 6.82
N ILE A 26 3.74 2.58 7.20
CA ILE A 26 4.67 1.53 6.74
C ILE A 26 4.60 1.39 5.22
N LEU A 27 3.39 1.25 4.66
CA LEU A 27 3.22 1.08 3.22
C LEU A 27 3.72 2.29 2.43
N PHE A 28 3.42 3.50 2.90
CA PHE A 28 3.94 4.73 2.29
C PHE A 28 5.48 4.76 2.31
N THR A 29 6.07 4.45 3.46
CA THR A 29 7.53 4.44 3.64
C THR A 29 8.18 3.40 2.72
N LEU A 30 7.59 2.21 2.57
CA LEU A 30 8.09 1.18 1.66
C LEU A 30 8.05 1.64 0.19
N VAL A 31 6.97 2.30 -0.23
CA VAL A 31 6.84 2.85 -1.60
C VAL A 31 7.86 3.97 -1.83
N LYS A 32 8.03 4.88 -0.88
CA LYS A 32 9.02 5.96 -0.93
C LYS A 32 10.44 5.40 -1.07
N ASN A 33 10.82 4.50 -0.17
CA ASN A 33 12.13 3.85 -0.18
C ASN A 33 12.39 3.08 -1.49
N ALA A 34 11.37 2.45 -2.06
CA ALA A 34 11.49 1.76 -3.34
C ALA A 34 11.78 2.72 -4.49
N GLN A 35 11.12 3.89 -4.52
CA GLN A 35 11.41 4.93 -5.52
C GLN A 35 12.79 5.55 -5.34
N GLU A 36 13.22 5.81 -4.10
CA GLU A 36 14.57 6.35 -3.83
C GLU A 36 15.68 5.38 -4.23
N LYS A 37 15.51 4.09 -3.89
CA LYS A 37 16.52 3.06 -4.16
C LYS A 37 16.53 2.58 -5.61
N TYR A 38 15.36 2.57 -6.25
CA TYR A 38 15.17 2.10 -7.62
C TYR A 38 14.33 3.10 -8.43
N PRO A 39 14.92 4.26 -8.81
CA PRO A 39 14.19 5.34 -9.44
C PRO A 39 13.43 4.89 -10.69
N ASN A 40 12.15 5.26 -10.73
CA ASN A 40 11.24 5.08 -11.86
C ASN A 40 10.91 3.62 -12.22
N LYS A 41 11.34 2.65 -11.42
CA LYS A 41 10.91 1.26 -11.58
C LYS A 41 9.45 1.10 -11.16
N ASN A 42 8.73 0.24 -11.87
CA ASN A 42 7.40 -0.20 -11.47
C ASN A 42 7.45 -0.80 -10.06
N ARG A 43 6.49 -0.44 -9.20
CA ARG A 43 6.36 -0.92 -7.83
C ARG A 43 5.11 -1.78 -7.70
N MET A 44 5.24 -2.96 -7.13
CA MET A 44 4.15 -3.93 -7.00
C MET A 44 4.03 -4.32 -5.53
N ILE A 45 2.87 -4.09 -4.92
CA ILE A 45 2.61 -4.45 -3.52
C ILE A 45 1.95 -5.82 -3.45
N TYR A 46 2.44 -6.64 -2.53
CA TYR A 46 1.80 -7.87 -2.07
C TYR A 46 1.53 -7.71 -0.58
N LEU A 47 0.25 -7.70 -0.21
CA LEU A 47 -0.21 -7.45 1.15
C LEU A 47 -0.97 -8.67 1.68
N ASP A 48 -0.54 -9.17 2.83
CA ASP A 48 -1.34 -10.09 3.64
C ASP A 48 -1.81 -9.39 4.92
N ILE A 49 -2.93 -9.84 5.48
CA ILE A 49 -3.49 -9.30 6.73
C ILE A 49 -3.71 -10.45 7.70
N GLU A 50 -3.03 -10.41 8.85
CA GLU A 50 -3.19 -11.39 9.92
C GLU A 50 -4.25 -10.95 10.93
N GLY A 51 -5.36 -11.69 10.97
CA GLY A 51 -6.46 -11.38 11.89
C GLY A 51 -7.35 -10.26 11.37
N HIS A 52 -7.59 -9.23 12.19
CA HIS A 52 -8.45 -8.09 11.87
C HIS A 52 -9.81 -8.50 11.34
N LYS A 53 -10.49 -9.39 12.07
CA LYS A 53 -11.80 -9.90 11.70
C LYS A 53 -12.88 -9.29 12.58
N ASN A 54 -13.95 -8.82 11.94
CA ASN A 54 -15.18 -8.48 12.63
C ASN A 54 -15.97 -9.75 13.00
N LYS A 55 -17.05 -9.58 13.76
CA LYS A 55 -17.92 -10.69 14.21
C LYS A 55 -18.56 -11.49 13.07
N ASP A 56 -18.66 -10.91 11.87
CA ASP A 56 -19.25 -11.50 10.68
C ASP A 56 -18.19 -12.17 9.77
N GLY A 57 -16.92 -12.24 10.22
CA GLY A 57 -15.80 -12.85 9.49
C GLY A 57 -15.19 -11.96 8.39
N GLY A 58 -15.74 -10.76 8.18
CA GLY A 58 -15.15 -9.72 7.34
C GLY A 58 -13.98 -9.02 8.02
N PHE A 59 -13.31 -8.10 7.33
CA PHE A 59 -12.29 -7.26 7.98
C PHE A 59 -12.94 -6.28 8.97
N ASP A 60 -12.23 -5.91 10.03
CA ASP A 60 -12.62 -4.78 10.86
C ASP A 60 -12.58 -3.45 10.07
N HIS A 61 -13.06 -2.37 10.68
CA HIS A 61 -13.21 -1.09 10.02
C HIS A 61 -11.86 -0.55 9.51
N ASP A 62 -10.84 -0.53 10.38
CA ASP A 62 -9.49 -0.06 10.08
C ASP A 62 -8.89 -0.77 8.86
N LEU A 63 -8.98 -2.10 8.79
CA LEU A 63 -8.33 -2.85 7.72
C LEU A 63 -9.14 -2.85 6.43
N PHE A 64 -10.45 -2.61 6.53
CA PHE A 64 -11.25 -2.32 5.35
C PHE A 64 -10.90 -0.94 4.79
N GLU A 65 -10.77 0.08 5.64
CA GLU A 65 -10.37 1.44 5.27
C GLU A 65 -8.96 1.47 4.68
N LEU A 66 -8.01 0.75 5.28
CA LEU A 66 -6.64 0.62 4.77
C LEU A 66 -6.63 0.13 3.32
N GLN A 67 -7.41 -0.91 3.02
CA GLN A 67 -7.46 -1.50 1.68
C GLN A 67 -8.20 -0.59 0.69
N LYS A 68 -9.37 -0.08 1.05
CA LYS A 68 -10.26 0.62 0.11
C LYS A 68 -9.91 2.10 -0.04
N GLU A 69 -9.76 2.82 1.06
CA GLU A 69 -9.60 4.27 1.04
C GLU A 69 -8.13 4.64 0.91
N PHE A 70 -7.25 4.03 1.71
CA PHE A 70 -5.83 4.37 1.66
C PHE A 70 -5.11 3.74 0.46
N ILE A 71 -5.13 2.41 0.32
CA ILE A 71 -4.38 1.74 -0.75
C ILE A 71 -4.97 2.08 -2.12
N LEU A 72 -6.26 1.83 -2.35
CA LEU A 72 -6.86 2.09 -3.67
C LEU A 72 -7.13 3.57 -3.92
N GLY A 73 -7.59 4.32 -2.91
CA GLY A 73 -7.94 5.73 -3.07
C GLY A 73 -6.74 6.68 -3.11
N PHE A 74 -5.67 6.40 -2.36
CA PHE A 74 -4.52 7.30 -2.26
C PHE A 74 -3.22 6.71 -2.81
N LEU A 75 -2.79 5.55 -2.32
CA LEU A 75 -1.46 4.98 -2.60
C LEU A 75 -1.33 4.45 -4.03
N MET A 76 -2.44 4.00 -4.63
CA MET A 76 -2.49 3.35 -5.94
C MET A 76 -1.80 4.16 -7.04
N GLN A 77 -1.87 5.50 -6.97
CA GLN A 77 -1.23 6.37 -7.97
C GLN A 77 0.30 6.24 -8.00
N PHE A 78 0.92 5.77 -6.92
CA PHE A 78 2.38 5.65 -6.79
C PHE A 78 2.91 4.23 -6.99
N ILE A 79 2.02 3.28 -7.24
CA ILE A 79 2.36 1.87 -7.53
C ILE A 79 1.77 1.44 -8.86
N SER A 80 2.32 0.38 -9.44
CA SER A 80 1.87 -0.20 -10.70
C SER A 80 0.88 -1.36 -10.48
N GLU A 81 0.95 -2.01 -9.32
CA GLU A 81 0.06 -3.11 -8.98
C GLU A 81 -0.05 -3.29 -7.46
N VAL A 82 -1.20 -3.75 -6.99
CA VAL A 82 -1.36 -4.30 -5.65
C VAL A 82 -2.12 -5.61 -5.70
N SER A 83 -1.67 -6.60 -4.94
CA SER A 83 -2.38 -7.83 -4.61
C SER A 83 -2.60 -7.87 -3.11
N MET A 84 -3.86 -7.87 -2.68
CA MET A 84 -4.26 -7.81 -1.27
C MET A 84 -5.52 -8.65 -1.05
N PRO A 85 -5.99 -8.88 0.20
CA PRO A 85 -7.16 -9.72 0.44
C PRO A 85 -8.44 -9.24 -0.27
N LEU A 86 -8.62 -7.93 -0.45
CA LEU A 86 -9.74 -7.36 -1.20
C LEU A 86 -9.68 -7.65 -2.71
N GLY A 87 -8.51 -7.97 -3.26
CA GLY A 87 -8.33 -8.30 -4.67
C GLY A 87 -6.99 -7.87 -5.25
N ARG A 88 -6.88 -7.96 -6.58
CA ARG A 88 -5.71 -7.54 -7.36
C ARG A 88 -6.08 -6.40 -8.29
N PHE A 89 -5.28 -5.33 -8.26
CA PHE A 89 -5.54 -4.10 -8.99
C PHE A 89 -4.27 -3.62 -9.69
N LYS A 90 -4.42 -3.03 -10.87
CA LYS A 90 -3.32 -2.52 -11.70
C LYS A 90 -3.47 -1.03 -11.95
N ASN A 91 -2.34 -0.34 -12.07
CA ASN A 91 -2.25 1.06 -12.48
C ASN A 91 -1.18 1.17 -13.58
N GLU A 92 -1.61 1.47 -14.79
CA GLU A 92 -0.72 1.63 -15.95
C GLU A 92 0.02 2.97 -15.92
N ASN A 93 -0.43 3.93 -15.10
CA ASN A 93 0.07 5.29 -15.02
C ASN A 93 0.68 5.59 -13.63
N GLN A 94 1.64 4.76 -13.20
CA GLN A 94 2.37 4.97 -11.95
C GLN A 94 3.08 6.34 -11.95
N LYS A 95 2.82 7.16 -10.93
CA LYS A 95 3.56 8.39 -10.66
C LYS A 95 4.83 8.08 -9.86
N ASN A 96 5.93 8.74 -10.24
CA ASN A 96 7.24 8.56 -9.62
C ASN A 96 7.62 9.70 -8.66
N ASP A 97 6.84 10.79 -8.66
CA ASP A 97 6.97 11.88 -7.71
C ASP A 97 6.24 11.52 -6.41
N VAL A 98 6.88 10.67 -5.59
CA VAL A 98 6.34 10.24 -4.29
C VAL A 98 6.60 11.35 -3.27
N PRO A 99 5.59 11.82 -2.51
CA PRO A 99 5.78 12.88 -1.52
C PRO A 99 6.81 12.54 -0.44
N ASP A 100 7.37 13.57 0.19
CA ASP A 100 8.37 13.39 1.25
C ASP A 100 7.81 12.81 2.56
N GLY A 101 6.52 13.04 2.81
CA GLY A 101 5.85 12.60 4.02
C GLY A 101 4.37 12.33 3.79
N LEU A 102 3.80 11.59 4.73
CA LEU A 102 2.38 11.32 4.83
C LEU A 102 1.83 12.07 6.04
N ASN A 103 0.71 12.78 5.86
CA ASN A 103 -0.02 13.39 6.96
C ASN A 103 -1.42 12.78 7.00
N ILE A 104 -1.72 12.05 8.08
CA ILE A 104 -3.03 11.45 8.31
C ILE A 104 -3.77 12.36 9.27
N MET A 105 -4.93 12.85 8.85
CA MET A 105 -5.78 13.68 9.69
C MET A 105 -6.97 12.86 10.17
N PRO A 106 -7.34 12.93 11.46
CA PRO A 106 -8.58 12.36 11.93
C PRO A 106 -9.75 12.96 11.15
N ALA A 107 -10.79 12.15 10.91
CA ALA A 107 -12.06 12.68 10.42
C ALA A 107 -12.54 13.79 11.38
N LYS A 108 -13.03 14.89 10.82
CA LYS A 108 -13.73 15.89 11.64
C LYS A 108 -15.07 15.30 12.05
N ASP A 109 -15.33 15.32 13.36
CA ASP A 109 -16.65 15.04 13.93
C ASP A 109 -17.74 15.95 13.34
#